data_AF-A0A2S6TER8-F1
#
_entry.id   AF-A0A2S6TER8-F1
#
_cell.length_a   1.000
_cell.length_b   1.000
_cell.length_c   1.000
_cell.angle_alpha   90.00
_cell.angle_beta   90.00
_cell.angle_gamma   90.00
#
_symmetry.space_group_name_H-M   'P 1'
#
loop_
_entity.id
_entity.type
_entity.pdbx_description
1 polymer ?
#
loop_
_entity_poly.entity_id
_entity_poly.type
_entity_poly.pdbx_seq_one_letter_code
_entity_poly.pdbx_strand_id
1 'polypeptide(L)'
;MAGAGRSFCTGYDLNYYAQFSETNPGIQEMPWDSMKDFSFMQNTTSQIMSVWRSHLPVICKLQGYAVAGGSDIALCADLLMMG
;
A
#
# COMPACT_ATOMS: atom_id res chain seq x y z
N MET A 1 9.46 -2.21 -11.48
CA MET A 1 9.50 -2.12 -10.01
C MET A 1 10.02 -3.42 -9.42
N ALA A 2 10.82 -3.35 -8.36
CA ALA A 2 11.31 -4.51 -7.59
C ALA A 2 11.62 -4.06 -6.16
N GLY A 3 11.46 -4.96 -5.17
CA GLY A 3 11.92 -4.71 -3.80
C GLY A 3 13.42 -4.92 -3.67
N ALA A 4 14.01 -4.46 -2.56
CA ALA A 4 15.39 -4.81 -2.20
C ALA A 4 15.39 -5.87 -1.10
N GLY A 5 16.32 -6.82 -1.16
CA GLY A 5 16.45 -7.89 -0.16
C GLY A 5 15.51 -9.07 -0.39
N ARG A 6 15.05 -9.68 0.72
CA ARG A 6 14.38 -11.00 0.73
C ARG A 6 12.90 -10.97 0.31
N SER A 7 12.29 -9.80 0.27
CA SER A 7 10.86 -9.63 -0.02
C SER A 7 10.65 -8.42 -0.91
N PHE A 8 9.56 -8.43 -1.69
CA PHE A 8 9.12 -7.29 -2.48
C PHE A 8 8.57 -6.18 -1.57
N CYS A 9 7.54 -6.48 -0.78
CA CYS A 9 6.92 -5.55 0.16
C CYS A 9 6.06 -6.30 1.19
N THR A 10 6.26 -6.04 2.49
CA THR A 10 5.54 -6.73 3.57
C THR A 10 4.27 -6.00 4.04
N GLY A 11 3.80 -5.02 3.26
CA GLY A 11 2.59 -4.24 3.57
C GLY A 11 2.86 -3.03 4.46
N TYR A 12 1.81 -2.53 5.11
CA TYR A 12 1.88 -1.36 5.98
C TYR A 12 2.68 -1.65 7.25
N ASP A 13 3.42 -0.64 7.71
CA ASP A 13 4.17 -0.74 8.97
C ASP A 13 3.21 -0.61 10.17
N LEU A 14 2.72 -1.74 10.65
CA LEU A 14 1.82 -1.80 11.80
C LEU A 14 2.49 -1.30 13.08
N ASN A 15 3.81 -1.48 13.24
CA ASN A 15 4.52 -0.99 14.40
C ASN A 15 4.55 0.54 14.40
N TYR A 16 4.78 1.16 13.23
CA TYR A 16 4.71 2.60 13.08
C TYR A 16 3.34 3.15 13.49
N TYR A 17 2.24 2.55 13.01
CA TYR A 17 0.90 3.02 13.36
C TYR A 17 0.50 2.71 14.82
N ALA A 18 1.02 1.63 15.41
CA ALA A 18 0.73 1.25 16.78
C ALA A 18 1.55 2.02 17.84
N GLN A 19 2.63 2.69 17.43
CA GLN A 19 3.48 3.48 18.35
C GLN A 19 2.79 4.74 18.86
N PHE A 20 1.78 5.25 18.15
CA PHE A 20 1.06 6.45 18.54
C PHE A 20 -0.21 6.06 19.31
N SER A 21 -0.24 6.43 20.60
CA SER A 21 -1.41 6.25 21.47
C SER A 21 -2.50 7.33 21.27
N GLU A 22 -2.18 8.39 20.53
CA GLU A 22 -3.09 9.49 20.21
C GLU A 22 -3.73 9.31 18.82
N THR A 23 -4.63 10.24 18.47
CA THR A 23 -5.28 10.29 17.15
C THR A 23 -4.24 10.26 16.04
N ASN A 24 -4.32 9.25 15.17
CA ASN A 24 -3.47 9.10 14.00
C ASN A 24 -4.35 8.79 12.77
N PRO A 25 -3.81 8.75 11.54
CA PRO A 25 -4.63 8.56 10.35
C PRO A 25 -5.49 7.27 10.35
N GLY A 26 -5.15 6.27 11.16
CA GLY A 26 -5.93 5.04 11.35
C GLY A 26 -6.60 4.90 12.72
N ILE A 27 -6.49 5.88 13.62
CA ILE A 27 -7.11 5.86 14.95
C ILE A 27 -7.78 7.21 15.20
N GLN A 28 -9.11 7.19 15.42
CA GLN A 28 -9.90 8.39 15.68
C GLN A 28 -10.57 8.34 17.06
N GLU A 29 -10.71 9.49 17.70
CA GLU A 29 -11.57 9.65 18.87
C GLU A 29 -13.06 9.59 18.49
N MET A 30 -13.89 9.23 19.48
CA MET A 30 -15.34 9.20 19.32
C MET A 30 -15.95 10.61 19.48
N PRO A 31 -17.02 10.95 18.73
CA PRO A 31 -17.69 10.11 17.74
C PRO A 31 -16.90 9.98 16.44
N TRP A 32 -16.79 8.74 15.95
CA TRP A 32 -16.03 8.40 14.75
C TRP A 32 -16.60 9.06 13.48
N ASP A 33 -15.70 9.57 12.63
CA ASP A 33 -16.03 10.19 11.35
C ASP A 33 -15.57 9.30 10.18
N SER A 34 -16.55 8.71 9.48
CA SER A 34 -16.31 7.81 8.36
C SER A 34 -15.64 8.49 7.16
N MET A 35 -15.87 9.80 6.98
CA MET A 35 -15.33 10.53 5.83
C MET A 35 -13.83 10.78 5.98
N LYS A 36 -13.33 10.88 7.21
CA LYS A 36 -11.89 10.99 7.48
C LYS A 36 -11.16 9.71 7.10
N ASP A 37 -11.65 8.56 7.54
CA ASP A 37 -11.08 7.26 7.17
C ASP A 37 -11.17 7.02 5.67
N PHE A 38 -12.32 7.31 5.06
CA PHE A 38 -12.49 7.20 3.62
C PHE A 38 -11.48 8.08 2.88
N SER A 39 -11.30 9.34 3.29
CA SER A 39 -10.33 10.25 2.67
C SER A 39 -8.91 9.71 2.72
N PHE A 40 -8.48 9.20 3.88
CA PHE A 40 -7.15 8.59 4.04
C PHE A 40 -7.00 7.35 3.15
N MET A 41 -7.95 6.42 3.21
CA MET A 41 -7.91 5.18 2.43
C MET A 41 -7.99 5.45 0.92
N GLN A 42 -8.79 6.42 0.49
CA GLN A 42 -8.90 6.83 -0.90
C GLN A 42 -7.58 7.44 -1.39
N ASN A 43 -6.90 8.25 -0.57
CA ASN A 43 -5.60 8.79 -0.94
C ASN A 43 -4.57 7.67 -1.17
N THR A 44 -4.48 6.71 -0.25
CA THR A 44 -3.60 5.54 -0.37
C THR A 44 -3.93 4.73 -1.63
N THR A 45 -5.22 4.45 -1.85
CA THR A 45 -5.70 3.74 -3.05
C THR A 45 -5.34 4.49 -4.34
N SER A 46 -5.50 5.82 -4.35
CA SER A 46 -5.15 6.66 -5.51
C SER A 46 -3.67 6.60 -5.85
N GLN A 47 -2.79 6.53 -4.84
CA GLN A 47 -1.35 6.36 -5.04
C GLN A 47 -1.02 5.00 -5.62
N ILE A 48 -1.60 3.91 -5.08
CA ILE A 48 -1.40 2.56 -5.61
C ILE A 48 -1.85 2.48 -7.08
N MET A 49 -3.06 2.98 -7.36
CA MET A 49 -3.64 2.99 -8.71
C MET A 49 -2.93 3.94 -9.67
N SER A 50 -2.02 4.81 -9.20
CA SER A 50 -1.19 5.62 -10.10
C SER A 50 -0.29 4.74 -10.98
N VAL A 51 0.11 3.57 -10.47
CA VAL A 51 0.86 2.56 -11.23
C VAL A 51 0.02 2.03 -12.39
N TRP A 52 -1.22 1.63 -12.11
CA TRP A 52 -2.16 1.16 -13.13
C TRP A 52 -2.48 2.21 -14.19
N ARG A 53 -2.51 3.48 -13.78
CA ARG A 53 -2.78 4.62 -14.68
C ARG A 53 -1.52 5.15 -15.37
N SER A 54 -0.37 4.49 -15.19
CA SER A 54 0.88 4.88 -15.83
C SER A 54 0.74 4.82 -17.35
N HIS A 55 1.30 5.82 -18.04
CA HIS A 55 1.38 5.83 -19.50
C HIS A 55 2.55 5.00 -20.05
N LEU A 56 3.44 4.55 -19.18
CA LEU A 56 4.57 3.69 -19.51
C LEU A 56 4.30 2.28 -18.96
N PRO A 57 4.72 1.23 -19.69
CA PRO A 57 4.55 -0.14 -19.22
C PRO A 57 5.31 -0.36 -17.92
N VAL A 58 4.59 -0.86 -16.91
CA VAL A 58 5.14 -1.18 -15.60
C VAL A 58 5.35 -2.68 -15.50
N ILE A 59 6.61 -3.08 -15.42
CA ILE A 59 7.00 -4.47 -15.16
C ILE A 59 7.33 -4.60 -13.68
N CYS A 60 6.66 -5.52 -12.99
CA CYS A 60 6.91 -5.84 -11.58
C CYS A 60 7.61 -7.19 -11.45
N LYS A 61 8.78 -7.20 -10.80
CA LYS A 61 9.47 -8.43 -10.39
C LYS A 61 9.19 -8.64 -8.91
N LEU A 62 8.48 -9.72 -8.60
CA LEU A 62 8.11 -10.10 -7.25
C LEU A 62 9.04 -11.22 -6.79
N GLN A 63 9.86 -10.90 -5.79
CA GLN A 63 10.63 -11.87 -5.02
C GLN A 63 10.12 -11.96 -3.58
N GLY A 64 10.09 -13.17 -3.01
CA GLY A 64 9.63 -13.39 -1.63
C GLY A 64 8.18 -12.98 -1.43
N TYR A 65 7.91 -12.05 -0.50
CA TYR A 65 6.55 -11.67 -0.10
C TYR A 65 6.10 -10.32 -0.65
N ALA A 66 4.84 -10.27 -1.10
CA ALA A 66 4.08 -9.06 -1.41
C ALA A 66 2.73 -9.11 -0.64
N VAL A 67 2.58 -8.34 0.43
CA VAL A 67 1.45 -8.45 1.39
C VAL A 67 0.68 -7.14 1.46
N ALA A 68 -0.65 -7.22 1.58
CA ALA A 68 -1.56 -6.07 1.70
C ALA A 68 -1.32 -5.03 0.60
N GLY A 69 -0.98 -3.77 0.95
CA GLY A 69 -0.66 -2.75 -0.04
C GLY A 69 0.46 -3.14 -1.01
N GLY A 70 1.37 -4.04 -0.60
CA GLY A 70 2.41 -4.60 -1.47
C GLY A 70 1.84 -5.47 -2.59
N SER A 71 0.83 -6.31 -2.32
CA SER A 71 0.16 -7.09 -3.37
C SER A 71 -0.69 -6.19 -4.26
N ASP A 72 -1.35 -5.17 -3.70
CA ASP A 72 -2.18 -4.24 -4.48
C ASP A 72 -1.33 -3.49 -5.52
N ILE A 73 -0.15 -2.98 -5.13
CA ILE A 73 0.80 -2.33 -6.04
C ILE A 73 1.32 -3.32 -7.10
N ALA A 74 1.61 -4.56 -6.72
CA ALA A 74 2.10 -5.57 -7.67
C ALA A 74 1.04 -5.94 -8.72
N LEU A 75 -0.24 -6.02 -8.32
CA LEU A 75 -1.37 -6.29 -9.20
C LEU A 75 -1.73 -5.12 -10.11
N CYS A 76 -1.29 -3.89 -9.79
CA CYS A 76 -1.44 -2.73 -10.66
C CYS A 76 -0.42 -2.68 -11.81
N ALA A 77 0.55 -3.59 -11.86
CA ALA A 77 1.53 -3.65 -12.94
C ALA A 77 0.97 -4.34 -14.19
N ASP A 78 1.45 -3.95 -15.37
CA ASP A 78 1.04 -4.57 -16.64
C ASP A 78 1.56 -6.00 -16.79
N LEU A 79 2.78 -6.25 -16.27
CA LEU A 79 3.41 -7.55 -16.30
C LEU A 79 4.03 -7.88 -14.94
N LEU A 80 3.67 -9.04 -14.42
CA LEU A 80 4.13 -9.54 -13.12
C LEU A 80 4.98 -10.80 -13.33
N MET A 81 6.26 -10.73 -12.95
CA MET A 81 7.17 -11.86 -12.92
C MET A 81 7.37 -12.32 -11.49
N MET A 82 6.99 -13.56 -11.18
CA MET A 82 7.15 -14.16 -9.86
C MET A 82 8.30 -15.17 -9.87
N GLY A 83 9.18 -15.12 -8.87
CA GLY A 83 10.31 -16.06 -8.72
C GLY A 83 11.03 -15.95 -7.38
#